data_AF-A0A1G0YMN4-F1
#
_entry.id   AF-A0A1G0YMN4-F1
#
_cell.length_a   1.000
_cell.length_b   1.000
_cell.length_c   1.000
_cell.angle_alpha   90.00
_cell.angle_beta   90.00
_cell.angle_gamma   90.00
#
_symmetry.space_group_name_H-M   'P 1'
#
loop_
_entity.id
_entity.type
_entity.pdbx_description
1 polymer ?
#
loop_
_entity_poly.entity_id
_entity_poly.type
_entity_poly.pdbx_seq_one_letter_code
_entity_poly.pdbx_strand_id
1 'polypeptide(L)'
;MFRRPFSTSGFAQGPLNPPGAPEPTMKTLAQVEPRIPITNLPMTINWPGSYDLVTNLVGNLGQDGISIYCNNVTLDLSVYTLTGSNSINAISCLFDPSTKHLAIRNGIIDNTGAFTNSWANFSF
;
A
#
# COMPACT_ATOMS: atom_id res chain seq x y z
N MET A 1 45.22 51.41 -46.31
CA MET A 1 44.23 50.31 -46.11
C MET A 1 44.24 49.95 -44.63
N PHE A 2 43.22 50.32 -43.86
CA PHE A 2 43.20 50.22 -42.39
C PHE A 2 42.19 49.12 -41.98
N ARG A 3 42.67 47.96 -41.49
CA ARG A 3 41.79 46.92 -40.92
C ARG A 3 41.65 47.18 -39.42
N ARG A 4 40.44 47.54 -38.97
CA ARG A 4 40.10 47.58 -37.55
C ARG A 4 39.77 46.16 -37.09
N PRO A 5 40.40 45.62 -36.04
CA PRO A 5 40.02 44.32 -35.50
C PRO A 5 38.69 44.44 -34.75
N PHE A 6 37.76 43.52 -35.02
CA PHE A 6 36.57 43.34 -34.20
C PHE A 6 36.96 42.53 -32.96
N SER A 7 36.71 43.07 -31.77
CA SER A 7 36.91 42.37 -30.50
C SER A 7 35.65 41.56 -30.17
N THR A 8 35.75 40.23 -30.19
CA THR A 8 34.70 39.32 -29.74
C THR A 8 34.60 39.39 -28.23
N SER A 9 33.64 40.17 -27.71
CA SER A 9 33.27 40.13 -26.29
C SER A 9 32.45 38.85 -26.05
N GLY A 10 33.13 37.77 -25.67
CA GLY A 10 32.47 36.55 -25.19
C GLY A 10 32.06 36.74 -23.73
N PHE A 11 30.76 36.88 -23.46
CA PHE A 11 30.26 36.77 -22.09
C PHE A 11 30.38 35.31 -21.67
N ALA A 12 31.19 35.02 -20.65
CA ALA A 12 31.24 33.68 -20.07
C ALA A 12 29.84 33.34 -19.52
N GLN A 13 29.24 32.26 -20.01
CA GLN A 13 28.13 31.61 -19.30
C GLN A 13 28.68 31.29 -17.89
N GLY A 14 27.96 31.68 -16.83
CA GLY A 14 28.37 31.43 -15.45
C GLY A 14 28.75 29.96 -15.24
N PRO A 15 29.44 29.61 -14.13
CA PRO A 15 30.02 28.29 -13.92
C PRO A 15 29.03 27.18 -14.32
N LEU A 16 29.39 26.39 -15.34
CA LEU A 16 28.60 25.26 -15.86
C LEU A 16 28.57 24.06 -14.89
N ASN A 17 29.29 24.18 -13.77
CA ASN A 17 29.18 23.25 -12.67
C ASN A 17 27.90 23.56 -11.89
N PRO A 18 26.89 22.67 -11.92
CA PRO A 18 25.78 22.80 -11.00
C PRO A 18 26.32 22.87 -9.54
N PRO A 19 25.69 23.64 -8.64
CA PRO A 19 26.24 23.97 -7.32
C PRO A 19 26.54 22.78 -6.40
N GLY A 20 26.08 21.58 -6.76
CA GLY A 20 26.33 20.33 -6.07
C GLY A 20 25.71 19.17 -6.83
N ALA A 21 26.03 17.94 -6.41
CA ALA A 21 25.33 16.76 -6.90
C ALA A 21 23.83 16.87 -6.55
N PRO A 22 22.92 16.40 -7.42
CA PRO A 22 21.51 16.32 -7.07
C PRO A 22 21.34 15.50 -5.79
N GLU A 23 20.59 16.03 -4.81
CA GLU A 23 20.18 15.23 -3.67
C GLU A 23 19.33 14.03 -4.14
N PRO A 24 19.34 12.90 -3.42
CA PRO A 24 18.46 11.78 -3.72
C PRO A 24 16.99 12.24 -3.67
N THR A 25 16.36 12.38 -4.83
CA THR A 25 14.95 12.79 -4.95
C THR A 25 13.98 11.61 -4.89
N MET A 26 14.49 10.38 -4.79
CA MET A 26 13.66 9.18 -4.75
C MET A 26 12.98 9.03 -3.39
N LYS A 27 11.66 8.96 -3.41
CA LYS A 27 10.86 8.52 -2.26
C LYS A 27 10.88 7.00 -2.18
N THR A 28 10.92 6.44 -0.97
CA THR A 28 10.72 5.00 -0.78
C THR A 28 9.26 4.62 -1.07
N LEU A 29 8.97 3.35 -1.39
CA LEU A 29 7.59 2.88 -1.58
C LEU A 29 6.70 3.20 -0.37
N ALA A 30 7.24 3.04 0.84
CA ALA A 30 6.56 3.40 2.08
C ALA A 30 6.30 4.92 2.22
N GLN A 31 7.08 5.78 1.55
CA GLN A 31 6.86 7.23 1.50
C GLN A 31 5.88 7.65 0.39
N VAL A 32 5.76 6.89 -0.70
CA VAL A 32 4.81 7.17 -1.79
C VAL A 32 3.41 6.66 -1.44
N GLU A 33 3.34 5.50 -0.80
CA GLU A 33 2.10 4.87 -0.33
C GLU A 33 2.32 4.29 1.08
N PRO A 34 2.12 5.06 2.16
CA PRO A 34 2.18 4.52 3.50
C PRO A 34 1.12 3.43 3.68
N ARG A 35 1.57 2.20 3.92
CA ARG A 35 0.72 1.04 4.21
C ARG A 35 0.92 0.61 5.66
N ILE A 36 -0.14 0.09 6.27
CA ILE A 36 -0.11 -0.41 7.64
C ILE A 36 0.12 -1.93 7.57
N PRO A 37 1.30 -2.42 7.98
CA PRO A 37 1.63 -3.84 7.87
C PRO A 37 0.86 -4.67 8.90
N ILE A 38 0.31 -5.78 8.44
CA ILE A 38 -0.32 -6.82 9.24
C ILE A 38 0.68 -7.96 9.43
N THR A 39 1.22 -8.08 10.65
CA THR A 39 2.22 -9.10 11.00
C THR A 39 1.65 -10.25 11.81
N ASN A 40 0.46 -10.10 12.40
CA ASN A 40 -0.14 -11.05 13.34
C ASN A 40 -1.67 -10.99 13.30
N LEU A 41 -2.31 -12.09 13.72
CA LEU A 41 -3.75 -12.20 13.94
C LEU A 41 -4.05 -12.51 15.42
N PRO A 42 -5.22 -12.10 15.94
CA PRO A 42 -6.29 -11.37 15.25
C PRO A 42 -5.94 -9.89 14.99
N MET A 43 -6.50 -9.32 13.93
CA MET A 43 -6.36 -7.88 13.62
C MET A 43 -7.73 -7.21 13.47
N THR A 44 -7.89 -6.05 14.11
CA THR A 44 -9.07 -5.20 13.97
C THR A 44 -8.72 -3.91 13.23
N ILE A 45 -9.40 -3.65 12.12
CA ILE A 45 -9.28 -2.45 11.30
C ILE A 45 -10.47 -1.53 11.59
N ASN A 46 -10.21 -0.45 12.33
CA ASN A 46 -11.21 0.56 12.73
C ASN A 46 -10.98 1.93 12.06
N TRP A 47 -9.90 2.10 11.30
CA TRP A 47 -9.59 3.33 10.59
C TRP A 47 -9.42 3.09 9.08
N PRO A 48 -9.96 3.99 8.23
CA PRO A 48 -9.71 3.97 6.79
C PRO A 48 -8.23 3.93 6.46
N GLY A 49 -7.86 3.22 5.40
CA GLY A 49 -6.46 3.14 4.98
C GLY A 49 -6.12 1.92 4.13
N SER A 50 -4.83 1.83 3.81
CA SER A 50 -4.25 0.70 3.09
C SER A 50 -3.48 -0.19 4.07
N TYR A 51 -3.86 -1.46 4.12
CA TYR A 51 -3.28 -2.48 4.97
C TYR A 51 -2.69 -3.57 4.10
N ASP A 52 -1.53 -4.10 4.46
CA ASP A 52 -0.87 -5.15 3.71
C ASP A 52 -0.39 -6.32 4.58
N LEU A 53 -0.53 -7.53 4.07
CA LEU A 53 0.15 -8.67 4.68
C LEU A 53 1.63 -8.61 4.31
N VAL A 54 2.48 -8.84 5.30
CA VAL A 54 3.94 -8.95 5.12
C VAL A 54 4.46 -10.37 5.38
N THR A 55 3.57 -11.29 5.72
CA THR A 55 3.86 -12.71 5.93
C THR A 55 2.59 -13.54 5.76
N ASN A 56 2.75 -14.86 5.61
CA ASN A 56 1.63 -15.79 5.70
C ASN A 56 1.08 -15.79 7.13
N LEU A 57 -0.25 -15.76 7.26
CA LEU A 57 -0.92 -15.71 8.55
C LEU A 57 -1.93 -16.83 8.66
N VAL A 58 -1.98 -17.46 9.83
CA VAL A 58 -2.95 -18.52 10.16
C VAL A 58 -3.86 -17.98 11.24
N GLY A 59 -5.17 -18.11 11.01
CA GLY A 59 -6.22 -17.70 11.91
C GLY A 59 -6.17 -18.43 13.25
N ASN A 60 -6.69 -17.78 14.29
CA ASN A 60 -6.71 -18.29 15.66
C ASN A 60 -8.01 -19.04 15.95
N LEU A 61 -7.94 -20.05 16.83
CA LEU A 61 -9.11 -20.87 17.18
C LEU A 61 -10.25 -20.03 17.75
N GLY A 62 -11.44 -20.11 17.14
CA GLY A 62 -12.65 -19.48 17.68
C GLY A 62 -12.66 -17.95 17.63
N GLN A 63 -11.82 -17.35 16.78
CA GLN A 63 -11.76 -15.90 16.55
C GLN A 63 -11.79 -15.59 15.05
N ASP A 64 -12.23 -14.40 14.69
CA ASP A 64 -12.01 -13.87 13.34
C ASP A 64 -10.52 -13.57 13.13
N GLY A 65 -10.02 -13.79 11.91
CA GLY A 65 -8.66 -13.43 11.53
C GLY A 65 -8.51 -11.91 11.44
N ILE A 66 -9.12 -11.31 10.42
CA ILE A 66 -9.15 -9.86 10.22
C ILE A 66 -10.59 -9.35 10.32
N SER A 67 -10.86 -8.45 11.25
CA SER A 67 -12.16 -7.80 11.43
C SER A 67 -12.10 -6.36 10.91
N ILE A 68 -12.95 -6.02 9.95
CA ILE A 68 -12.99 -4.70 9.31
C ILE A 68 -14.27 -3.96 9.73
N TYR A 69 -14.09 -2.82 10.40
CA TYR A 69 -15.15 -2.04 11.05
C TYR A 69 -15.27 -0.60 10.55
N CYS A 70 -14.67 -0.27 9.41
CA CYS A 70 -14.73 1.06 8.81
C CYS A 70 -14.75 1.01 7.28
N ASN A 71 -15.01 2.17 6.67
CA ASN A 71 -15.10 2.37 5.22
C ASN A 71 -13.73 2.72 4.61
N ASN A 72 -13.64 2.68 3.28
CA ASN A 72 -12.44 3.09 2.52
C ASN A 72 -11.18 2.32 2.95
N VAL A 73 -11.29 0.99 2.94
CA VAL A 73 -10.20 0.09 3.31
C VAL A 73 -9.72 -0.65 2.08
N THR A 74 -8.41 -0.64 1.85
CA THR A 74 -7.75 -1.56 0.92
C THR A 74 -6.93 -2.55 1.73
N LEU A 75 -7.30 -3.82 1.64
CA LEU A 75 -6.53 -4.93 2.18
C LEU A 75 -5.78 -5.61 1.04
N ASP A 76 -4.47 -5.47 1.03
CA ASP A 76 -3.57 -6.03 0.04
C ASP A 76 -2.89 -7.27 0.65
N LEU A 77 -3.28 -8.46 0.23
CA LEU A 77 -2.63 -9.69 0.70
C LEU A 77 -1.22 -9.85 0.10
N SER A 78 -0.83 -8.97 -0.83
CA SER A 78 0.39 -8.99 -1.62
C SER A 78 0.65 -10.31 -2.38
N VAL A 79 1.39 -11.24 -1.79
CA VAL A 79 1.65 -12.58 -2.33
C VAL A 79 1.47 -13.63 -1.21
N TYR A 80 0.92 -13.22 -0.07
CA TYR A 80 0.80 -14.05 1.11
C TYR A 80 -0.57 -14.74 1.18
N THR A 81 -0.57 -15.83 1.92
CA THR A 81 -1.77 -16.60 2.22
C THR A 81 -2.29 -16.24 3.60
N LEU A 82 -3.58 -15.92 3.66
CA LEU A 82 -4.36 -15.84 4.89
C LEU A 82 -5.12 -17.16 5.05
N THR A 83 -4.61 -18.04 5.91
CA THR A 83 -5.23 -19.34 6.18
C THR A 83 -6.24 -19.20 7.32
N GLY A 84 -7.52 -19.38 7.04
CA GLY A 84 -8.58 -19.25 8.03
C GLY A 84 -8.92 -20.51 8.81
N SER A 85 -8.22 -21.65 8.62
CA SER A 85 -8.65 -23.00 9.03
C SER A 85 -9.02 -23.20 10.51
N ASN A 86 -8.48 -22.37 11.41
CA ASN A 86 -8.85 -22.40 12.83
C ASN A 86 -9.80 -21.25 13.21
N SER A 87 -9.95 -20.23 12.37
CA SER A 87 -10.79 -19.06 12.63
C SER A 87 -12.27 -19.33 12.43
N ILE A 88 -13.11 -18.50 13.08
CA ILE A 88 -14.55 -18.42 12.76
C ILE A 88 -14.70 -17.92 11.32
N ASN A 89 -14.07 -16.79 11.01
CA ASN A 89 -13.95 -16.25 9.65
C ASN A 89 -12.49 -15.86 9.39
N ALA A 90 -12.00 -16.09 8.17
CA ALA A 90 -10.69 -15.56 7.77
C ALA A 90 -10.72 -14.02 7.79
N ILE A 91 -11.78 -13.45 7.20
CA ILE A 91 -12.06 -12.02 7.22
C ILE A 91 -13.53 -11.81 7.58
N SER A 92 -13.80 -11.00 8.60
CA SER A 92 -15.14 -10.53 8.95
C SER A 92 -15.26 -9.03 8.69
N CYS A 93 -16.39 -8.61 8.11
CA CYS A 93 -16.68 -7.20 7.88
C CYS A 93 -17.94 -6.82 8.67
N LEU A 94 -18.03 -5.61 9.23
CA LEU A 94 -19.26 -5.16 9.89
C LEU A 94 -20.42 -5.09 8.88
N PHE A 95 -21.59 -5.60 9.27
CA PHE A 95 -22.83 -5.45 8.51
C PHE A 95 -23.42 -4.06 8.78
N ASP A 96 -22.78 -3.03 8.24
CA ASP A 96 -23.39 -1.70 8.17
C ASP A 96 -23.63 -1.39 6.68
N PRO A 97 -24.86 -1.08 6.23
CA PRO A 97 -25.11 -0.59 4.86
C PRO A 97 -24.30 0.68 4.50
N SER A 98 -23.63 1.31 5.49
CA SER A 98 -22.65 2.37 5.30
C SER A 98 -21.25 1.87 4.90
N THR A 99 -20.92 0.58 5.09
CA THR A 99 -19.64 -0.02 4.66
C THR A 99 -19.47 0.03 3.15
N LYS A 100 -18.66 1.00 2.71
CA LYS A 100 -18.42 1.32 1.30
C LYS A 100 -16.92 1.34 1.04
N HIS A 101 -16.56 0.93 -0.18
CA HIS A 101 -15.19 0.94 -0.70
C HIS A 101 -14.21 0.04 0.08
N LEU A 102 -14.57 -1.24 0.23
CA LEU A 102 -13.65 -2.30 0.65
C LEU A 102 -13.08 -3.00 -0.59
N ALA A 103 -11.75 -3.03 -0.69
CA ALA A 103 -11.03 -3.81 -1.69
C ALA A 103 -10.15 -4.84 -0.97
N ILE A 104 -10.24 -6.11 -1.38
CA ILE A 104 -9.35 -7.18 -0.93
C ILE A 104 -8.69 -7.74 -2.20
N ARG A 105 -7.36 -7.72 -2.28
CA ARG A 105 -6.64 -8.03 -3.52
C ARG A 105 -5.29 -8.72 -3.29
N ASN A 106 -4.75 -9.26 -4.38
CA ASN A 106 -3.39 -9.79 -4.50
C ASN A 106 -3.05 -10.84 -3.44
N GLY A 107 -3.61 -12.05 -3.51
CA GLY A 107 -3.17 -13.14 -2.63
C GLY A 107 -4.22 -14.23 -2.48
N ILE A 108 -3.99 -15.09 -1.49
CA ILE A 108 -4.79 -16.31 -1.29
C ILE A 108 -5.46 -16.25 0.07
N ILE A 109 -6.77 -16.51 0.10
CA ILE A 109 -7.50 -16.77 1.35
C ILE A 109 -7.85 -18.24 1.33
N ASP A 110 -7.27 -18.99 2.24
CA ASP A 110 -7.36 -20.45 2.30
C ASP A 110 -8.16 -20.87 3.54
N ASN A 111 -9.48 -21.06 3.41
CA ASN A 111 -10.36 -21.80 4.34
C ASN A 111 -11.82 -21.89 3.84
N THR A 112 -12.55 -22.94 4.24
CA THR A 112 -14.02 -23.05 4.15
C THR A 112 -14.70 -22.24 5.28
N GLY A 113 -15.37 -21.15 4.91
CA GLY A 113 -15.96 -20.15 5.83
C GLY A 113 -15.44 -18.72 5.62
N ALA A 114 -14.76 -18.47 4.49
CA ALA A 114 -13.87 -17.32 4.28
C ALA A 114 -14.47 -15.92 4.54
N PHE A 115 -15.77 -15.72 4.38
CA PHE A 115 -16.41 -14.41 4.49
C PHE A 115 -17.84 -14.51 5.02
N THR A 116 -18.24 -13.58 5.89
CA THR A 116 -19.63 -13.47 6.37
C THR A 116 -20.49 -12.43 5.64
N ASN A 117 -19.95 -11.70 4.65
CA ASN A 117 -20.71 -10.67 3.93
C ASN A 117 -19.98 -10.18 2.67
N SER A 118 -20.51 -10.54 1.50
CA SER A 118 -19.91 -10.24 0.19
C SER A 118 -20.44 -8.93 -0.40
N TRP A 119 -19.83 -7.80 0.01
CA TRP A 119 -19.83 -6.54 -0.75
C TRP A 119 -18.40 -6.11 -1.17
N ALA A 120 -17.40 -6.94 -0.85
CA ALA A 120 -16.03 -6.70 -1.25
C ALA A 120 -15.87 -6.99 -2.75
N ASN A 121 -15.18 -6.09 -3.47
CA ASN A 121 -14.72 -6.40 -4.81
C ASN A 121 -13.49 -7.28 -4.71
N PHE A 122 -13.60 -8.51 -5.22
CA PHE A 122 -12.50 -9.47 -5.28
C PHE A 122 -11.85 -9.41 -6.65
N SER A 123 -10.59 -8.96 -6.69
CA SER A 123 -9.71 -9.19 -7.84
C SER A 123 -8.64 -10.17 -7.39
N PHE A 124 -8.79 -11.43 -7.81
CA PHE A 124 -7.77 -12.47 -7.67
C PHE A 124 -6.75 -12.35 -8.81
#